data_AF-A0A151TM56-F1
#
_entry.id   AF-A0A151TM56-F1
#
_cell.length_a   1.000
_cell.length_b   1.000
_cell.length_c   1.000
_cell.angle_alpha   90.00
_cell.angle_beta   90.00
_cell.angle_gamma   90.00
#
_symmetry.space_group_name_H-M   'P 1'
#
loop_
_entity.id
_entity.type
_entity.pdbx_description
1 polymer ?
#
loop_
_entity_poly.entity_id
_entity_poly.type
_entity_poly.pdbx_seq_one_letter_code
_entity_poly.pdbx_strand_id
1 'polypeptide(L)' 'VLKLSYDNLPRRLKPCFLYPGIFPEDFEIPVGPLLHRWVAERFIQETRNRAHGLWSCNDPP' A
#
# COMPACT_ATOMS: atom_id res chain seq x y z
N VAL A 1 -8.17 7.11 18.58
CA VAL A 1 -8.31 5.99 17.61
C VAL A 1 -7.10 5.86 16.67
N LEU A 2 -6.63 6.92 15.99
CA LEU A 2 -5.51 6.84 15.04
C LEU A 2 -4.16 6.35 15.62
N LYS A 3 -3.84 6.75 16.86
CA LYS A 3 -2.58 6.39 17.52
C LYS A 3 -2.43 4.88 17.72
N LEU A 4 -3.49 4.19 18.15
CA LEU A 4 -3.47 2.74 18.35
C LEU A 4 -3.24 1.99 17.04
N SER A 5 -3.87 2.43 15.95
CA SER A 5 -3.62 1.87 14.62
C SER A 5 -2.16 2.08 14.21
N TYR A 6 -1.62 3.28 14.40
CA TYR A 6 -0.22 3.60 14.07
C TYR A 6 0.80 2.82 14.91
N ASP A 7 0.52 2.61 16.18
CA ASP A 7 1.40 1.87 17.10
C ASP A 7 1.45 0.38 16.72
N ASN A 8 0.33 -0.18 16.28
CA ASN A 8 0.21 -1.58 15.82
C ASN A 8 0.73 -1.81 14.39
N LEU A 9 1.07 -0.75 13.64
CA LEU A 9 1.59 -0.88 12.29
C LEU A 9 3.06 -1.34 12.27
N PRO A 10 3.46 -2.26 11.37
CA PRO A 10 4.86 -2.57 11.10
C PRO A 10 5.66 -1.31 10.75
N ARG A 11 6.91 -1.19 11.22
CA ARG A 11 7.75 0.00 11.01
C ARG A 11 7.83 0.46 9.55
N ARG A 12 7.80 -0.48 8.59
CA ARG A 12 7.85 -0.21 7.15
C ARG A 12 6.60 0.48 6.60
N LEU A 13 5.45 0.31 7.26
CA LEU A 13 4.16 0.86 6.82
C LEU A 13 3.80 2.16 7.55
N LYS A 14 4.49 2.49 8.64
CA LYS A 14 4.32 3.75 9.37
C LYS A 14 4.47 4.99 8.47
N PRO A 15 5.43 5.05 7.54
CA PRO A 15 5.54 6.17 6.59
C PRO A 15 4.32 6.27 5.66
N CYS A 16 3.80 5.14 5.14
CA CYS A 16 2.60 5.14 4.29
C CYS A 16 1.38 5.72 5.01
N PHE A 17 1.23 5.41 6.30
CA PHE A 17 0.13 5.92 7.12
C PHE A 17 0.22 7.43 7.38
N LEU A 18 1.43 7.99 7.44
CA LEU A 18 1.65 9.42 7.69
C LEU A 18 1.69 10.25 6.40
N TYR A 19 1.90 9.62 5.24
CA TYR A 19 2.01 10.27 3.94
C TYR A 19 0.85 11.23 3.61
N PRO A 20 -0.43 10.92 3.93
CA PRO A 20 -1.54 11.85 3.67
C PRO A 20 -1.42 13.17 4.44
N GLY A 21 -0.75 13.18 5.59
CA GLY A 21 -0.58 14.40 6.41
C GLY A 21 0.35 15.45 5.80
N ILE A 22 0.96 15.17 4.66
CA ILE A 22 1.80 16.11 3.89
C ILE A 22 0.95 16.96 2.94
N PHE A 23 -0.25 16.49 2.57
CA PHE A 23 -1.12 17.17 1.63
C PHE A 23 -2.04 18.16 2.35
N PRO A 24 -2.50 19.21 1.66
CA PRO A 24 -3.50 20.11 2.23
C PRO A 24 -4.79 19.34 2.53
N GLU A 25 -5.55 19.90 3.48
CA GLU A 25 -6.89 19.41 3.80
C GLU A 25 -7.74 19.35 2.51
N ASP A 26 -8.51 18.27 2.36
CA ASP A 26 -9.35 17.98 1.18
C ASP A 26 -8.63 17.72 -0.15
N PHE A 27 -7.33 17.45 -0.13
CA PHE A 27 -6.61 17.03 -1.33
C PHE A 27 -6.90 15.57 -1.71
N GLU A 28 -7.40 15.36 -2.92
CA GLU A 28 -7.54 14.02 -3.49
C GLU A 28 -6.18 13.43 -3.84
N ILE A 29 -5.73 12.46 -3.05
CA ILE A 29 -4.47 11.76 -3.30
C ILE A 29 -4.72 10.65 -4.34
N PRO A 30 -4.14 10.73 -5.55
CA PRO A 30 -4.32 9.71 -6.56
C PRO A 30 -3.61 8.41 -6.14
N VAL A 31 -4.40 7.34 -5.98
CA VAL A 31 -3.92 6.06 -5.42
C VAL A 31 -2.89 5.37 -6.32
N GLY A 32 -3.03 5.46 -7.65
CA GLY A 32 -2.10 4.81 -8.59
C GLY A 32 -0.65 5.30 -8.43
N PRO A 33 -0.39 6.61 -8.58
CA PRO A 33 0.93 7.20 -8.36
C PRO A 33 1.47 7.02 -6.94
N LEU A 34 0.58 7.03 -5.94
CA LEU A 34 0.93 6.80 -4.55
C LEU A 34 1.46 5.36 -4.33
N LEU A 35 0.73 4.38 -4.84
CA LEU A 35 1.08 2.97 -4.72
C LEU A 35 2.39 2.67 -5.44
N HIS A 36 2.60 3.23 -6.65
CA HIS A 36 3.86 3.06 -7.39
C HIS A 36 5.05 3.55 -6.57
N ARG A 37 4.94 4.72 -5.90
CA ARG A 37 5.98 5.24 -5.00
C ARG A 37 6.23 4.31 -3.82
N TRP A 38 5.16 3.82 -3.16
CA TRP A 38 5.31 2.91 -2.03
C TRP A 38 5.94 1.56 -2.40
N VAL A 39 5.72 1.08 -3.63
CA VAL A 39 6.38 -0.12 -4.17
C VAL A 39 7.85 0.17 -4.51
N ALA A 40 8.14 1.31 -5.15
CA ALA A 40 9.50 1.73 -5.48
C ALA A 40 10.37 1.93 -4.22
N GLU A 41 9.81 2.53 -3.18
CA GLU A 41 10.45 2.73 -1.87
C GLU A 41 10.49 1.46 -1.00
N ARG A 42 9.93 0.33 -1.50
CA ARG A 42 9.86 -0.96 -0.81
C ARG A 42 9.09 -0.92 0.52
N PHE A 43 8.19 0.05 0.70
CA PHE A 43 7.27 0.05 1.83
C PHE A 43 6.24 -1.07 1.73
N ILE A 44 5.77 -1.32 0.51
CA ILE A 44 4.93 -2.46 0.17
C ILE A 44 5.83 -3.44 -0.57
N GLN A 45 6.17 -4.55 0.09
CA GLN A 45 6.61 -5.71 -0.65
C GLN A 45 5.37 -6.27 -1.33
N GLU A 46 5.47 -6.52 -2.63
CA GLU A 46 4.48 -7.29 -3.35
C GLU A 46 4.35 -8.62 -2.61
N THR A 47 3.32 -8.74 -1.79
CA THR A 47 2.92 -10.03 -1.25
C THR A 47 2.42 -10.79 -2.47
N ARG A 48 3.35 -11.39 -3.22
CA ARG A 48 3.02 -12.50 -4.11
C ARG A 48 2.36 -13.48 -3.17
N ASN A 49 1.03 -13.45 -3.18
CA ASN A 49 0.23 -14.30 -2.36
C ASN A 49 0.58 -15.71 -2.84
N ARG A 50 1.51 -16.37 -2.14
CA ARG A 50 1.70 -17.82 -2.20
C ARG A 50 0.57 -18.48 -1.40
N ALA A 51 -0.63 -17.90 -1.41
CA ALA A 51 -1.84 -18.68 -1.25
C ALA A 51 -2.14 -19.28 -2.62
N HIS A 52 -1.69 -20.52 -2.77
CA HIS A 52 -2.34 -21.57 -3.57
C HIS A 52 -2.79 -21.22 -5.00
N GLY A 53 -2.11 -21.82 -5.98
CA GLY A 53 -2.35 -21.58 -7.40
C GLY A 53 -3.76 -21.95 -7.86
N LEU A 54 -4.59 -20.94 -8.15
CA LEU A 54 -5.80 -21.08 -8.96
C LEU A 54 -6.16 -19.80 -9.75
N TRP A 55 -5.20 -18.97 -10.18
CA TRP A 55 -5.45 -18.05 -11.30
C TRP A 55 -4.65 -18.57 -12.50
N SER A 56 -5.25 -19.52 -13.21
CA SER A 56 -4.83 -19.91 -14.55
C SER A 56 -4.98 -18.70 -15.45
N CYS A 57 -3.88 -18.03 -15.78
CA CYS A 57 -3.80 -17.28 -17.02
C CYS A 57 -3.76 -18.31 -18.16
N ASN A 58 -4.91 -18.89 -18.47
CA ASN A 58 -5.13 -19.79 -19.61
C ASN A 58 -6.56 -19.64 -20.15
N ASP A 59 -7.13 -18.44 -20.06
CA ASP A 59 -8.28 -18.05 -20.88
C ASP A 59 -7.71 -17.38 -22.15
N PRO A 60 -7.88 -17.99 -23.33
CA PRO A 60 -7.45 -17.43 -24.62
C PRO A 60 -8.42 -16.30 -25.05
N PRO A 61 -8.06 -15.51 -26.09
CA PRO A 61 -8.36 -14.08 -26.17
C PRO A 61 -9.84 -13.71 -26.28
#